data_AF-A0A8S3ZWY1-F1
#
_entry.id   AF-A0A8S3ZWY1-F1
#
_cell.length_a   1.000
_cell.length_b   1.000
_cell.length_c   1.000
_cell.angle_alpha   90.00
_cell.angle_beta   90.00
_cell.angle_gamma   90.00
#
_symmetry.space_group_name_H-M   'P 1'
#
loop_
_entity.id
_entity.type
_entity.pdbx_description
1 polymer ?
#
loop_
_entity_poly.entity_id
_entity_poly.type
_entity_poly.pdbx_seq_one_letter_code
_entity_poly.pdbx_strand_id
1 'polypeptide(L)'
;LTQTVSTTDLTQTVSTTDLTQTVSTTDLTQIVSTTDLSQTVSTTDLTQSISTTDLTQTVSTTNLTQTVSTTDLTQTVSTTDLTQTVSTTDLTQTVSTTDLTQTVSTTDLTQTVSTTDLTQTVSTTDLTQIVSTTDLSQTVSTTDLTQSISTTDLTQTVSTTDLTQTVSTTDLTQTVSTTDLTQTVSTTDLTKTVSTTDLNVSKP
;
A
#
# COMPACT_ATOMS: atom_id res chain seq x y z
N LEU A 1 -26.73 -3.72 7.97
CA LEU A 1 -26.65 -3.81 9.46
C LEU A 1 -25.77 -2.66 9.95
N THR A 2 -26.15 -1.95 11.00
CA THR A 2 -25.29 -0.92 11.62
C THR A 2 -24.90 -1.36 13.03
N GLN A 3 -23.61 -1.32 13.35
CA GLN A 3 -23.09 -1.74 14.65
C GLN A 3 -22.08 -0.73 15.19
N THR A 4 -22.18 -0.44 16.50
CA THR A 4 -21.17 0.29 17.25
C THR A 4 -20.75 -0.57 18.44
N VAL A 5 -19.45 -0.86 18.55
CA VAL A 5 -18.91 -1.72 19.63
C VAL A 5 -17.83 -0.96 20.40
N SER A 6 -17.92 -1.02 21.72
CA SER A 6 -16.91 -0.50 22.65
C SER A 6 -16.68 -1.52 23.76
N THR A 7 -15.58 -2.24 23.70
CA THR A 7 -15.18 -3.28 24.66
C THR A 7 -13.67 -3.27 24.86
N THR A 8 -13.15 -3.99 25.86
CA THR A 8 -11.68 -4.16 25.99
C THR A 8 -11.17 -5.08 24.90
N ASP A 9 -11.73 -6.29 24.81
CA ASP A 9 -11.35 -7.30 23.85
C ASP A 9 -12.56 -7.69 23.01
N LEU A 10 -12.34 -7.90 21.72
CA LEU A 10 -13.39 -8.35 20.80
C LEU A 10 -12.84 -9.38 19.81
N THR A 11 -13.49 -10.54 19.78
CA THR A 11 -13.32 -11.52 18.72
C THR A 11 -14.65 -11.67 18.00
N GLN A 12 -14.67 -11.44 16.69
CA GLN A 12 -15.90 -11.49 15.92
C GLN A 12 -15.73 -12.13 14.54
N THR A 13 -16.76 -12.89 14.14
CA THR A 13 -16.95 -13.37 12.77
C THR A 13 -18.27 -12.82 12.28
N VAL A 14 -18.27 -12.08 11.19
CA VAL A 14 -19.48 -11.46 10.62
C VAL A 14 -19.72 -11.95 9.20
N SER A 15 -20.95 -12.39 8.94
CA SER A 15 -21.42 -12.72 7.61
C SER A 15 -22.80 -12.11 7.39
N THR A 16 -22.87 -11.07 6.54
CA THR A 16 -24.07 -10.29 6.23
C THR A 16 -23.98 -9.73 4.82
N THR A 17 -25.08 -9.26 4.24
CA THR A 17 -25.02 -8.56 2.94
C THR A 17 -24.33 -7.20 3.10
N ASP A 18 -24.90 -6.33 3.94
CA ASP A 18 -24.36 -4.97 4.14
C ASP A 18 -24.02 -4.74 5.60
N LEU A 19 -22.84 -4.19 5.87
CA LEU A 19 -22.38 -3.84 7.20
C LEU A 19 -21.79 -2.43 7.24
N THR A 20 -22.31 -1.61 8.16
CA THR A 20 -21.67 -0.38 8.62
C THR A 20 -21.24 -0.57 10.06
N GLN A 21 -19.94 -0.49 10.35
CA GLN A 21 -19.42 -0.81 11.67
C GLN A 21 -18.46 0.27 12.18
N THR A 22 -18.62 0.64 13.45
CA THR A 22 -17.64 1.42 14.21
C THR A 22 -17.18 0.60 15.42
N VAL A 23 -15.87 0.34 15.53
CA VAL A 23 -15.30 -0.43 16.63
C VAL A 23 -14.23 0.38 17.36
N SER A 24 -14.34 0.44 18.68
CA SER A 24 -13.33 1.00 19.57
C SER A 24 -12.99 -0.01 20.65
N THR A 25 -11.82 -0.64 20.58
CA THR A 25 -11.39 -1.65 21.58
C THR A 25 -9.90 -1.55 21.89
N THR A 26 -9.41 -2.26 22.88
CA THR A 26 -7.96 -2.45 23.04
C THR A 26 -7.50 -3.46 22.00
N ASP A 27 -8.09 -4.65 22.00
CA ASP A 27 -7.71 -5.76 21.13
C ASP A 27 -8.90 -6.18 20.26
N LEU A 28 -8.66 -6.29 18.94
CA LEU A 28 -9.66 -6.76 17.99
C LEU A 28 -9.10 -7.87 17.11
N THR A 29 -9.77 -9.03 17.11
CA THR A 29 -9.60 -10.08 16.11
C THR A 29 -10.89 -10.24 15.32
N GLN A 30 -10.83 -10.03 14.01
CA GLN A 30 -12.03 -9.98 13.18
C GLN A 30 -11.91 -10.74 11.87
N ILE A 31 -12.95 -11.51 11.54
CA ILE A 31 -13.16 -12.09 10.22
C ILE A 31 -14.47 -11.54 9.66
N VAL A 32 -14.44 -10.92 8.48
CA VAL A 32 -15.63 -10.37 7.81
C VAL A 32 -15.79 -10.96 6.43
N SER A 33 -17.01 -11.43 6.14
CA SER A 33 -17.43 -11.80 4.79
C SER A 33 -18.77 -11.14 4.47
N THR A 34 -18.76 -10.11 3.64
CA THR A 34 -19.95 -9.33 3.28
C THR A 34 -19.97 -8.97 1.80
N THR A 35 -21.08 -8.45 1.29
CA THR A 35 -21.08 -7.80 -0.02
C THR A 35 -20.49 -6.40 0.14
N ASP A 36 -21.09 -5.59 1.02
CA ASP A 36 -20.69 -4.20 1.23
C ASP A 36 -20.25 -3.98 2.69
N LEU A 37 -19.04 -3.47 2.87
CA LEU A 37 -18.50 -3.11 4.19
C LEU A 37 -18.05 -1.65 4.23
N SER A 38 -18.64 -0.89 5.14
CA SER A 38 -18.14 0.41 5.59
C SER A 38 -17.69 0.28 7.05
N GLN A 39 -16.41 0.51 7.31
CA GLN A 39 -15.84 0.25 8.64
C GLN A 39 -14.92 1.36 9.13
N THR A 40 -15.08 1.73 10.39
CA THR A 40 -14.12 2.56 11.15
C THR A 40 -13.64 1.79 12.37
N VAL A 41 -12.33 1.61 12.50
CA VAL A 41 -11.71 0.87 13.62
C VAL A 41 -10.68 1.75 14.31
N SER A 42 -10.78 1.84 15.64
CA SER A 42 -9.79 2.48 16.51
C SER A 42 -9.40 1.51 17.61
N THR A 43 -8.19 0.95 17.57
CA THR A 43 -7.73 -0.02 18.58
C THR A 43 -6.26 0.12 18.93
N THR A 44 -5.80 -0.59 19.95
CA THR A 44 -4.34 -0.76 20.16
C THR A 44 -3.83 -1.81 19.17
N ASP A 45 -4.43 -3.01 19.21
CA ASP A 45 -4.03 -4.15 18.38
C ASP A 45 -5.20 -4.59 17.50
N LEU A 46 -4.95 -4.74 16.20
CA LEU A 46 -5.92 -5.24 15.24
C LEU A 46 -5.33 -6.37 14.40
N THR A 47 -5.99 -7.52 14.44
CA THR A 47 -5.82 -8.59 13.45
C THR A 47 -7.12 -8.77 12.68
N GLN A 48 -7.09 -8.59 11.36
CA GLN A 48 -8.30 -8.74 10.55
C GLN A 48 -8.09 -9.48 9.23
N SER A 49 -9.11 -10.25 8.84
CA SER A 49 -9.26 -10.85 7.54
C SER A 49 -10.61 -10.44 6.94
N ILE A 50 -10.59 -9.80 5.78
CA ILE A 50 -11.78 -9.25 5.14
C ILE A 50 -11.90 -9.81 3.72
N SER A 51 -13.08 -10.35 3.41
CA SER A 51 -13.46 -10.81 2.08
C SER A 51 -14.80 -10.19 1.68
N THR A 52 -14.78 -9.20 0.77
CA THR A 52 -15.99 -8.48 0.36
C THR A 52 -16.04 -8.18 -1.13
N THR A 53 -17.16 -7.67 -1.63
CA THR A 53 -17.19 -7.04 -2.95
C THR A 53 -16.64 -5.62 -2.83
N ASP A 54 -17.29 -4.81 -1.97
CA ASP A 54 -16.94 -3.41 -1.76
C ASP A 54 -16.48 -3.17 -0.33
N LEU A 55 -15.33 -2.50 -0.16
CA LEU A 55 -14.80 -2.12 1.15
C LEU A 55 -14.41 -0.64 1.17
N THR A 56 -15.04 0.10 2.09
CA THR A 56 -14.55 1.40 2.55
C THR A 56 -14.09 1.29 4.00
N GLN A 57 -12.81 1.53 4.26
CA GLN A 57 -12.25 1.34 5.59
C GLN A 57 -11.37 2.50 6.06
N THR A 58 -11.55 2.88 7.32
CA THR A 58 -10.62 3.76 8.06
C THR A 58 -10.13 3.03 9.29
N VAL A 59 -8.80 2.93 9.44
CA VAL A 59 -8.16 2.25 10.57
C VAL A 59 -7.17 3.18 11.26
N SER A 60 -7.27 3.29 12.58
CA SER A 60 -6.30 3.96 13.44
C SER A 60 -5.88 3.02 14.56
N THR A 61 -4.65 2.50 14.53
CA THR A 61 -4.18 1.55 15.57
C THR A 61 -2.72 1.74 15.94
N THR A 62 -2.25 1.07 16.99
CA THR A 62 -0.80 0.93 17.22
C THR A 62 -0.26 -0.14 16.28
N ASN A 63 -0.84 -1.35 16.33
CA ASN A 63 -0.42 -2.50 15.54
C ASN A 63 -1.56 -2.97 14.64
N LEU A 64 -1.27 -3.20 13.36
CA LEU A 64 -2.22 -3.77 12.41
C LEU A 64 -1.60 -4.93 11.64
N THR A 65 -2.23 -6.10 11.73
CA THR A 65 -2.07 -7.21 10.79
C THR A 65 -3.35 -7.38 10.00
N GLN A 66 -3.27 -7.24 8.68
CA GLN A 66 -4.44 -7.25 7.83
C GLN A 66 -4.25 -8.07 6.55
N THR A 67 -5.25 -8.89 6.25
CA THR A 67 -5.45 -9.50 4.93
C THR A 67 -6.78 -9.02 4.32
N VAL A 68 -6.75 -8.51 3.10
CA VAL A 68 -7.95 -8.08 2.37
C VAL A 68 -8.02 -8.73 0.99
N SER A 69 -9.19 -9.28 0.67
CA SER A 69 -9.54 -9.77 -0.66
C SER A 69 -10.87 -9.15 -1.08
N THR A 70 -10.87 -8.20 -2.02
CA THR A 70 -12.11 -7.54 -2.48
C THR A 70 -12.14 -7.31 -3.98
N THR A 71 -13.27 -6.84 -4.51
CA THR A 71 -13.30 -6.25 -5.86
C THR A 71 -12.79 -4.81 -5.76
N ASP A 72 -13.46 -3.99 -4.94
CA ASP A 72 -13.15 -2.57 -4.79
C ASP A 72 -12.73 -2.27 -3.35
N LEU A 73 -11.60 -1.56 -3.19
CA LEU A 73 -11.10 -1.13 -1.88
C LEU A 73 -10.75 0.35 -1.88
N THR A 74 -11.41 1.09 -0.99
CA THR A 74 -10.96 2.42 -0.54
C THR A 74 -10.52 2.34 0.91
N GLN A 75 -9.26 2.65 1.17
CA GLN A 75 -8.69 2.50 2.51
C GLN A 75 -7.84 3.69 2.95
N THR A 76 -8.03 4.08 4.21
CA THR A 76 -7.12 4.97 4.94
C THR A 76 -6.61 4.28 6.20
N VAL A 77 -5.29 4.22 6.35
CA VAL A 77 -4.63 3.58 7.51
C VAL A 77 -3.65 4.54 8.16
N SER A 78 -3.77 4.68 9.48
CA SER A 78 -2.82 5.40 10.33
C SER A 78 -2.39 4.50 11.48
N THR A 79 -1.15 4.01 11.48
CA THR A 79 -0.66 3.11 12.55
C THR A 79 0.79 3.37 12.95
N THR A 80 1.27 2.74 14.02
CA THR A 80 2.71 2.64 14.25
C THR A 80 3.28 1.56 13.33
N ASP A 81 2.75 0.34 13.45
CA ASP A 81 3.23 -0.84 12.73
C ASP A 81 2.12 -1.41 11.85
N LEU A 82 2.41 -1.65 10.57
CA LEU A 82 1.49 -2.25 9.62
C LEU A 82 2.13 -3.42 8.87
N THR A 83 1.51 -4.59 9.00
CA THR A 83 1.70 -5.72 8.08
C THR A 83 0.43 -5.95 7.29
N GLN A 84 0.52 -5.83 5.97
CA GLN A 84 -0.66 -5.89 5.11
C GLN A 84 -0.46 -6.74 3.86
N THR A 85 -1.46 -7.57 3.57
CA THR A 85 -1.61 -8.24 2.27
C THR A 85 -2.94 -7.84 1.63
N VAL A 86 -2.91 -7.35 0.40
CA VAL A 86 -4.09 -6.92 -0.35
C VAL A 86 -4.16 -7.59 -1.72
N SER A 87 -5.32 -8.16 -2.04
CA SER A 87 -5.64 -8.69 -3.35
C SER A 87 -6.98 -8.11 -3.82
N THR A 88 -6.98 -7.22 -4.81
CA THR A 88 -8.21 -6.59 -5.30
C THR A 88 -8.24 -6.43 -6.82
N THR A 89 -9.38 -5.99 -7.37
CA THR A 89 -9.40 -5.44 -8.73
C THR A 89 -8.92 -4.00 -8.68
N ASP A 90 -9.62 -3.17 -7.89
CA ASP A 90 -9.33 -1.74 -7.76
C ASP A 90 -8.93 -1.40 -6.33
N LEU A 91 -7.83 -0.65 -6.17
CA LEU A 91 -7.36 -0.18 -4.88
C LEU A 91 -7.03 1.31 -4.91
N THR A 92 -7.72 2.05 -4.04
CA THR A 92 -7.32 3.40 -3.61
C THR A 92 -6.90 3.37 -2.15
N GLN A 93 -5.64 3.71 -1.88
CA GLN A 93 -5.09 3.60 -0.53
C GLN A 93 -4.27 4.82 -0.12
N THR A 94 -4.48 5.25 1.13
CA THR A 94 -3.60 6.18 1.83
C THR A 94 -3.08 5.53 3.11
N VAL A 95 -1.76 5.50 3.28
CA VAL A 95 -1.09 4.92 4.44
C VAL A 95 -0.14 5.93 5.08
N SER A 96 -0.27 6.08 6.40
CA SER A 96 0.66 6.85 7.23
C SER A 96 1.10 5.99 8.41
N THR A 97 2.36 5.53 8.43
CA THR A 97 2.85 4.67 9.53
C THR A 97 4.28 4.98 9.93
N THR A 98 4.76 4.39 11.03
CA THR A 98 6.21 4.34 11.29
C THR A 98 6.82 3.26 10.41
N ASP A 99 6.33 2.02 10.56
CA ASP A 99 6.85 0.83 9.88
C ASP A 99 5.76 0.19 9.01
N LEU A 100 6.08 -0.07 7.74
CA LEU A 100 5.17 -0.72 6.80
C LEU A 100 5.83 -1.89 6.09
N THR A 101 5.24 -3.08 6.24
CA THR A 101 5.44 -4.23 5.37
C THR A 101 4.18 -4.49 4.57
N GLN A 102 4.26 -4.40 3.25
CA GLN A 102 3.09 -4.51 2.39
C GLN A 102 3.32 -5.40 1.16
N THR A 103 2.34 -6.25 0.87
CA THR A 103 2.22 -6.97 -0.41
C THR A 103 0.89 -6.62 -1.06
N VAL A 104 0.93 -6.16 -2.31
CA VAL A 104 -0.25 -5.76 -3.08
C VAL A 104 -0.28 -6.48 -4.42
N SER A 105 -1.43 -7.07 -4.75
CA SER A 105 -1.73 -7.66 -6.05
C SER A 105 -3.07 -7.13 -6.55
N THR A 106 -3.08 -6.25 -7.56
CA THR A 106 -4.32 -5.66 -8.08
C THR A 106 -4.33 -5.53 -9.60
N THR A 107 -5.46 -5.14 -10.19
CA THR A 107 -5.48 -4.64 -11.56
C THR A 107 -5.04 -3.18 -11.55
N ASP A 108 -5.76 -2.34 -10.81
CA ASP A 108 -5.51 -0.91 -10.72
C ASP A 108 -5.13 -0.51 -9.29
N LEU A 109 -4.04 0.25 -9.14
CA LEU A 109 -3.58 0.76 -7.85
C LEU A 109 -3.30 2.26 -7.91
N THR A 110 -4.01 3.01 -7.07
CA THR A 110 -3.65 4.37 -6.67
C THR A 110 -3.25 4.38 -5.21
N GLN A 111 -2.01 4.74 -4.91
CA GLN A 111 -1.48 4.69 -3.56
C GLN A 111 -0.68 5.94 -3.17
N THR A 112 -0.93 6.42 -1.95
CA THR A 112 -0.07 7.40 -1.27
C THR A 112 0.45 6.80 0.03
N VAL A 113 1.78 6.80 0.22
CA VAL A 113 2.44 6.26 1.40
C VAL A 113 3.36 7.30 2.03
N SER A 114 3.24 7.49 3.34
CA SER A 114 4.14 8.29 4.16
C SER A 114 4.59 7.47 5.35
N THR A 115 5.86 7.04 5.40
CA THR A 115 6.37 6.25 6.52
C THR A 115 7.79 6.62 6.95
N THR A 116 8.28 6.04 8.04
CA THR A 116 9.72 6.03 8.32
C THR A 116 10.36 4.94 7.47
N ASP A 117 9.91 3.69 7.67
CA ASP A 117 10.45 2.51 7.00
C ASP A 117 9.38 1.84 6.14
N LEU A 118 9.72 1.52 4.90
CA LEU A 118 8.83 0.84 3.96
C LEU A 118 9.51 -0.35 3.29
N THR A 119 8.94 -1.53 3.48
CA THR A 119 9.18 -2.71 2.65
C THR A 119 7.92 -3.04 1.85
N GLN A 120 8.01 -2.97 0.53
CA GLN A 120 6.84 -3.14 -0.33
C GLN A 120 7.11 -4.05 -1.54
N THR A 121 6.16 -4.94 -1.81
CA THR A 121 6.05 -5.68 -3.06
C THR A 121 4.72 -5.37 -3.75
N VAL A 122 4.77 -4.96 -5.01
CA VAL A 122 3.59 -4.62 -5.81
C VAL A 122 3.60 -5.37 -7.13
N SER A 123 2.48 -6.01 -7.45
CA SER A 123 2.21 -6.62 -8.75
C SER A 123 0.86 -6.12 -9.27
N THR A 124 0.85 -5.30 -10.32
CA THR A 124 -0.40 -4.75 -10.88
C THR A 124 -0.40 -4.66 -12.40
N THR A 125 -1.54 -4.31 -13.00
CA THR A 125 -1.57 -3.85 -14.39
C THR A 125 -1.14 -2.39 -14.42
N ASP A 126 -1.87 -1.54 -13.70
CA ASP A 126 -1.65 -0.10 -13.65
C ASP A 126 -1.30 0.35 -12.23
N LEU A 127 -0.25 1.15 -12.10
CA LEU A 127 0.18 1.70 -10.81
C LEU A 127 0.44 3.21 -10.89
N THR A 128 -0.29 3.95 -10.07
CA THR A 128 0.02 5.33 -9.70
C THR A 128 0.42 5.40 -8.23
N GLN A 129 1.64 5.84 -7.95
CA GLN A 129 2.18 5.83 -6.60
C GLN A 129 2.91 7.12 -6.20
N ILE A 130 2.64 7.58 -4.98
CA ILE A 130 3.44 8.61 -4.31
C ILE A 130 3.99 8.03 -3.00
N VAL A 131 5.30 8.11 -2.81
CA VAL A 131 5.98 7.61 -1.61
C VAL A 131 6.87 8.70 -1.01
N SER A 132 6.72 8.91 0.29
CA SER A 132 7.60 9.76 1.10
C SER A 132 8.08 8.97 2.33
N THR A 133 9.37 8.65 2.38
CA THR A 133 9.94 7.79 3.43
C THR A 133 11.30 8.24 3.94
N THR A 134 11.80 7.62 5.01
CA THR A 134 13.23 7.67 5.33
C THR A 134 13.95 6.56 4.57
N ASP A 135 13.48 5.32 4.75
CA ASP A 135 14.07 4.13 4.14
C ASP A 135 13.03 3.37 3.30
N LEU A 136 13.36 3.14 2.03
CA LEU A 136 12.49 2.43 1.09
C LEU A 136 13.19 1.22 0.47
N SER A 137 12.60 0.04 0.69
CA SER A 137 12.88 -1.19 -0.05
C SER A 137 11.64 -1.58 -0.86
N GLN A 138 11.75 -1.53 -2.19
CA GLN A 138 10.60 -1.73 -3.08
C GLN A 138 10.89 -2.69 -4.23
N THR A 139 9.95 -3.60 -4.48
CA THR A 139 9.87 -4.39 -5.71
C THR A 139 8.55 -4.14 -6.42
N VAL A 140 8.61 -3.75 -7.69
CA VAL A 140 7.42 -3.45 -8.51
C VAL A 140 7.47 -4.23 -9.83
N SER A 141 6.36 -4.90 -10.14
CA SER A 141 6.14 -5.56 -11.44
C SER A 141 4.79 -5.10 -11.99
N THR A 142 4.78 -4.28 -13.04
CA THR A 142 3.52 -3.78 -13.63
C THR A 142 3.55 -3.73 -15.16
N THR A 143 2.42 -3.39 -15.79
CA THR A 143 2.42 -2.99 -17.20
C THR A 143 2.78 -1.52 -17.27
N ASP A 144 1.98 -0.68 -16.62
CA ASP A 144 2.16 0.78 -16.60
C ASP A 144 2.49 1.26 -15.19
N LEU A 145 3.53 2.09 -15.07
CA LEU A 145 3.98 2.64 -13.80
C LEU A 145 4.20 4.14 -13.88
N THR A 146 3.42 4.88 -13.10
CA THR A 146 3.67 6.27 -12.76
C THR A 146 4.01 6.38 -11.28
N GLN A 147 5.21 6.85 -10.94
CA GLN A 147 5.58 7.00 -9.54
C GLN A 147 6.41 8.24 -9.22
N SER A 148 6.24 8.74 -8.00
CA SER A 148 7.06 9.79 -7.39
C SER A 148 7.57 9.32 -6.04
N ILE A 149 8.89 9.31 -5.86
CA ILE A 149 9.54 8.92 -4.61
C ILE A 149 10.37 10.09 -4.06
N SER A 150 10.19 10.38 -2.77
CA SER A 150 11.08 11.20 -1.96
C SER A 150 11.55 10.40 -0.75
N THR A 151 12.83 10.10 -0.64
CA THR A 151 13.36 9.30 0.48
C THR A 151 14.77 9.72 0.88
N THR A 152 15.30 9.19 1.99
CA THR A 152 16.73 9.31 2.29
C THR A 152 17.50 8.21 1.59
N ASP A 153 17.07 6.96 1.81
CA ASP A 153 17.66 5.76 1.22
C ASP A 153 16.63 5.01 0.36
N LEU A 154 17.01 4.70 -0.89
CA LEU A 154 16.18 3.95 -1.83
C LEU A 154 16.89 2.70 -2.32
N THR A 155 16.30 1.54 -2.06
CA THR A 155 16.57 0.29 -2.78
C THR A 155 15.33 -0.12 -3.57
N GLN A 156 15.45 -0.16 -4.90
CA GLN A 156 14.31 -0.43 -5.77
C GLN A 156 14.64 -1.39 -6.92
N THR A 157 13.71 -2.31 -7.17
CA THR A 157 13.65 -3.10 -8.40
C THR A 157 12.33 -2.87 -9.12
N VAL A 158 12.38 -2.52 -10.40
CA VAL A 158 11.21 -2.25 -11.25
C VAL A 158 11.30 -3.07 -12.53
N SER A 159 10.22 -3.79 -12.85
CA SER A 159 10.00 -4.48 -14.11
C SER A 159 8.67 -4.03 -14.71
N THR A 160 8.69 -3.26 -15.81
CA THR A 160 7.46 -2.72 -16.42
C THR A 160 7.48 -2.75 -17.94
N THR A 161 6.35 -2.45 -18.59
CA THR A 161 6.34 -2.10 -20.01
C THR A 161 6.64 -0.61 -20.16
N ASP A 162 5.88 0.23 -19.45
CA ASP A 162 6.01 1.69 -19.50
C ASP A 162 6.33 2.23 -18.11
N LEU A 163 7.40 3.03 -18.00
CA LEU A 163 7.83 3.65 -16.74
C LEU A 163 7.91 5.17 -16.86
N THR A 164 7.10 5.86 -16.06
CA THR A 164 7.27 7.29 -15.74
C THR A 164 7.62 7.44 -14.26
N GLN A 165 8.82 7.90 -13.97
CA GLN A 165 9.29 7.98 -12.58
C GLN A 165 10.04 9.28 -12.26
N THR A 166 9.74 9.84 -11.08
CA THR A 166 10.56 10.88 -10.44
C THR A 166 11.10 10.37 -9.10
N VAL A 167 12.42 10.48 -8.89
CA VAL A 167 13.09 10.11 -7.63
C VAL A 167 13.90 11.28 -7.11
N SER A 168 13.70 11.60 -5.83
CA SER A 168 14.57 12.46 -5.04
C SER A 168 15.06 11.67 -3.82
N THR A 169 16.36 11.42 -3.73
CA THR A 169 16.95 10.63 -2.64
C THR A 169 18.35 11.11 -2.27
N THR A 170 18.88 10.67 -1.13
CA THR A 170 20.31 10.86 -0.81
C THR A 170 21.10 9.71 -1.43
N ASP A 171 20.69 8.48 -1.12
CA ASP A 171 21.31 7.25 -1.60
C ASP A 171 20.33 6.47 -2.49
N LEU A 172 20.78 6.10 -3.69
CA LEU A 172 19.99 5.33 -4.65
C LEU A 172 20.68 4.04 -5.06
N THR A 173 20.02 2.90 -4.80
CA THR A 173 20.30 1.62 -5.44
C THR A 173 19.07 1.19 -6.26
N GLN A 174 19.19 1.16 -7.58
CA GLN A 174 18.06 0.89 -8.47
C GLN A 174 18.39 -0.09 -9.60
N THR A 175 17.47 -1.03 -9.83
CA THR A 175 17.43 -1.87 -11.04
C THR A 175 16.12 -1.65 -11.78
N VAL A 176 16.19 -1.29 -13.06
CA VAL A 176 15.02 -1.07 -13.93
C VAL A 176 15.14 -1.94 -15.18
N SER A 177 14.08 -2.69 -15.47
CA SER A 177 13.85 -3.36 -16.75
C SER A 177 12.54 -2.84 -17.33
N THR A 178 12.59 -2.14 -18.46
CA THR A 178 11.37 -1.59 -19.08
C THR A 178 11.45 -1.52 -20.60
N THR A 179 10.33 -1.34 -21.29
CA THR A 179 10.34 -1.06 -22.73
C THR A 179 10.57 0.42 -22.95
N ASP A 180 9.71 1.25 -22.35
CA ASP A 180 9.70 2.70 -22.49
C ASP A 180 9.99 3.39 -21.15
N LEU A 181 11.08 4.17 -21.09
CA LEU A 181 11.53 4.83 -19.87
C LEU A 181 11.50 6.35 -19.97
N THR A 182 10.68 6.98 -19.13
CA THR A 182 10.77 8.40 -18.77
C THR A 182 11.17 8.54 -17.30
N GLN A 183 12.37 9.08 -17.02
CA GLN A 183 12.84 9.19 -15.64
C GLN A 183 13.55 10.50 -15.33
N THR A 184 13.28 11.05 -14.15
CA THR A 184 14.05 12.11 -13.51
C THR A 184 14.59 11.62 -12.16
N VAL A 185 15.90 11.75 -11.94
CA VAL A 185 16.55 11.32 -10.68
C VAL A 185 17.41 12.44 -10.13
N SER A 186 17.17 12.84 -8.89
CA SER A 186 18.02 13.71 -8.09
C SER A 186 18.59 12.90 -6.92
N THR A 187 19.90 12.66 -6.91
CA THR A 187 20.57 11.89 -5.85
C THR A 187 21.99 12.37 -5.59
N THR A 188 22.49 12.13 -4.37
CA THR A 188 23.90 12.34 -4.04
C THR A 188 24.72 11.13 -4.47
N ASP A 189 24.31 9.94 -4.03
CA ASP A 189 24.97 8.68 -4.35
C ASP A 189 24.07 7.78 -5.23
N LEU A 190 24.67 7.17 -6.25
CA LEU A 190 23.96 6.45 -7.31
C LEU A 190 24.61 5.12 -7.67
N THR A 191 23.87 4.04 -7.46
CA THR A 191 24.08 2.73 -8.07
C THR A 191 22.86 2.37 -8.90
N LYS A 192 23.02 2.29 -10.23
CA LYS A 192 21.88 2.09 -11.15
C LYS A 192 22.18 1.10 -12.25
N THR A 193 21.27 0.16 -12.46
CA THR A 193 21.24 -0.73 -13.63
C THR A 193 19.95 -0.52 -14.40
N VAL A 194 20.05 -0.29 -15.71
CA VAL A 194 18.91 -0.01 -16.59
C VAL A 194 19.00 -0.88 -17.84
N SER A 195 17.93 -1.59 -18.15
CA SER A 195 17.75 -2.36 -19.39
C SER A 195 16.48 -1.87 -20.09
N THR A 196 16.61 -1.14 -21.20
CA THR A 196 15.47 -0.57 -21.93
C THR A 196 15.59 -0.64 -23.45
N THR A 197 14.46 -0.51 -24.13
CA THR A 197 14.39 -0.43 -25.60
C THR A 197 14.31 1.03 -26.08
N ASP A 198 13.56 1.88 -25.36
CA ASP A 198 13.52 3.34 -25.54
C ASP A 198 13.95 4.06 -24.23
N LEU A 199 14.66 5.18 -24.35
CA LEU A 199 15.31 5.86 -23.23
C LEU A 199 15.18 7.39 -23.30
N ASN A 200 14.39 7.95 -22.39
CA ASN A 200 14.35 9.39 -22.11
C ASN A 200 14.64 9.65 -20.62
N VAL A 201 15.92 9.88 -20.31
CA VAL A 201 16.38 10.14 -18.93
C VAL A 201 16.87 11.58 -18.84
N SER A 202 16.24 12.35 -17.96
CA SER A 202 16.71 13.68 -17.57
C SER A 202 17.48 13.56 -16.27
N LYS A 203 18.70 14.12 -16.24
CA LYS A 203 19.55 14.17 -15.06
C LYS A 203 19.85 15.64 -14.73
N PRO A 204 19.79 16.06 -13.46
CA PRO A 204 20.55 17.23 -12.99
C PRO A 204 22.06 16.93 -12.92
#